data_AF-A0A9P4S266-F1
#
_entry.id   AF-A0A9P4S266-F1
#
_cell.length_a   1.000
_cell.length_b   1.000
_cell.length_c   1.000
_cell.angle_alpha   90.00
_cell.angle_beta   90.00
_cell.angle_gamma   90.00
#
_symmetry.space_group_name_H-M   'P 1'
#
loop_
_entity.id
_entity.type
_entity.pdbx_description
1 polymer ?
#
loop_
_entity_poly.entity_id
_entity_poly.type
_entity_poly.pdbx_seq_one_letter_code
_entity_poly.pdbx_strand_id
1 'polypeptide(L)'
;VKQWIKRCEEKHDACAEFDSYYVPKRLLVIGSARFVYLRNMTTWKSPVEYTCLSYCWGDSSLQSLKTTKATLNCNLESIDWDVLPKTIQDALDLTYRLGVRFLWVDSLCILQDDIEDWRDQAAEMAEIYSNAYLTIAAVSSSDSNGGLYRVVEECITIPPSTVSDKPFILRTRPEVEHQKQSMNEKPFNSKESPLWTRAWTFQEERLSRRLVEFRSQEVAWRCRTAGTCECGHDPKKANDQGDFDRRGKPHVMSPQNFNLGTVSSSDEMTWEILVEAYSKRQITYPNDRFPAFSGIAKQYEREINDQYIAGLWRNTIWRNLLWTAIEPGRRIAKWIAPSWSWASV
;
A
#
# COMPACT_ATOMS: atom_id res chain seq x y z
N VAL A 1 -1.56 -2.73 -15.46
CA VAL A 1 -2.62 -2.75 -14.41
C VAL A 1 -3.84 -3.59 -14.79
N LYS A 2 -4.70 -3.22 -15.75
CA LYS A 2 -5.94 -3.99 -16.10
C LYS A 2 -5.71 -5.49 -16.33
N GLN A 3 -4.65 -5.84 -17.06
CA GLN A 3 -4.30 -7.25 -17.31
C GLN A 3 -3.91 -8.00 -16.02
N TRP A 4 -3.22 -7.35 -15.08
CA TRP A 4 -2.89 -7.95 -13.78
C TRP A 4 -4.12 -8.16 -12.91
N ILE A 5 -5.06 -7.20 -12.91
CA ILE A 5 -6.34 -7.34 -12.21
C ILE A 5 -7.13 -8.51 -12.79
N LYS A 6 -7.32 -8.54 -14.12
CA LYS A 6 -8.04 -9.62 -14.81
C LYS A 6 -7.44 -10.99 -14.47
N ARG A 7 -6.11 -11.12 -14.53
CA ARG A 7 -5.44 -12.37 -14.15
C ARG A 7 -5.69 -12.74 -12.69
N CYS A 8 -5.67 -11.76 -11.79
CA CYS A 8 -5.95 -11.98 -10.37
C CYS A 8 -7.38 -12.47 -10.14
N GLU A 9 -8.36 -11.87 -10.83
CA GLU A 9 -9.78 -12.25 -10.75
C GLU A 9 -10.04 -13.65 -11.32
N GLU A 10 -9.33 -14.03 -12.37
CA GLU A 10 -9.51 -15.33 -13.03
C GLU A 10 -8.77 -16.49 -12.35
N LYS A 11 -7.71 -16.22 -11.57
CA LYS A 11 -6.76 -17.27 -11.14
C LYS A 11 -6.45 -17.31 -9.65
N HIS A 12 -6.84 -16.31 -8.85
CA HIS A 12 -6.40 -16.21 -7.46
C HIS A 12 -7.59 -16.21 -6.49
N ASP A 13 -8.00 -17.39 -6.04
CA ASP A 13 -9.18 -17.57 -5.16
C ASP A 13 -9.05 -16.81 -3.82
N ALA A 14 -7.86 -16.76 -3.23
CA ALA A 14 -7.60 -15.99 -2.00
C ALA A 14 -7.85 -14.47 -2.17
N CYS A 15 -7.90 -13.98 -3.41
CA CYS A 15 -8.22 -12.59 -3.73
C CYS A 15 -9.71 -12.37 -4.03
N ALA A 16 -10.54 -13.42 -4.03
CA ALA A 16 -11.99 -13.32 -4.17
C ALA A 16 -12.71 -13.09 -2.84
N GLU A 17 -12.06 -13.42 -1.71
CA GLU A 17 -12.62 -13.23 -0.37
C GLU A 17 -12.46 -11.78 0.12
N PHE A 18 -13.57 -11.05 0.18
CA PHE A 18 -13.68 -9.72 0.79
C PHE A 18 -15.15 -9.43 1.14
N ASP A 19 -15.38 -8.48 2.05
CA ASP A 19 -16.72 -8.03 2.37
C ASP A 19 -17.21 -7.03 1.32
N SER A 20 -17.99 -7.53 0.36
CA SER A 20 -18.60 -6.70 -0.69
C SER A 20 -19.64 -5.69 -0.17
N TYR A 21 -20.11 -5.83 1.07
CA TYR A 21 -21.05 -4.89 1.70
C TYR A 21 -20.34 -3.84 2.56
N TYR A 22 -19.04 -3.99 2.81
CA TYR A 22 -18.26 -2.96 3.49
C TYR A 22 -18.19 -1.70 2.63
N VAL A 23 -18.55 -0.55 3.22
CA VAL A 23 -18.47 0.75 2.57
C VAL A 23 -17.85 1.76 3.53
N PRO A 24 -16.72 2.42 3.19
CA PRO A 24 -16.15 3.48 4.00
C PRO A 24 -17.15 4.61 4.25
N LYS A 25 -17.04 5.28 5.42
CA LYS A 25 -17.96 6.37 5.81
C LYS A 25 -18.12 7.45 4.74
N ARG A 26 -17.04 7.77 4.04
CA ARG A 26 -16.98 8.74 2.93
C ARG A 26 -16.10 8.26 1.80
N LEU A 27 -16.49 8.62 0.57
CA LEU A 27 -15.74 8.34 -0.65
C LEU A 27 -15.76 9.55 -1.57
N LEU A 28 -14.68 9.77 -2.32
CA LEU A 28 -14.70 10.67 -3.48
C LEU A 28 -15.44 9.97 -4.61
N VAL A 29 -16.35 10.70 -5.25
CA VAL A 29 -17.13 10.26 -6.39
C VAL A 29 -16.61 10.96 -7.64
N ILE A 30 -16.26 10.16 -8.64
CA ILE A 30 -15.83 10.65 -9.95
C ILE A 30 -17.08 10.75 -10.82
N GLY A 31 -17.63 11.96 -10.96
CA GLY A 31 -18.81 12.19 -11.80
C GLY A 31 -18.46 12.41 -13.28
N SER A 32 -17.27 12.95 -13.57
CA SER A 32 -16.67 13.01 -14.90
C SER A 32 -15.14 13.18 -14.78
N ALA A 33 -14.44 13.32 -15.91
CA ALA A 33 -12.97 13.41 -15.94
C ALA A 33 -12.37 14.50 -15.03
N ARG A 34 -13.10 15.59 -14.78
CA ARG A 34 -12.65 16.70 -13.91
C ARG A 34 -13.69 17.13 -12.88
N PHE A 35 -14.77 16.36 -12.73
CA PHE A 35 -15.81 16.65 -11.74
C PHE A 35 -15.78 15.60 -10.64
N VAL A 36 -15.33 16.03 -9.47
CA VAL A 36 -15.12 15.18 -8.29
C VAL A 36 -15.78 15.84 -7.09
N TYR A 37 -16.41 15.05 -6.24
CA TYR A 37 -17.01 15.53 -4.99
C TYR A 37 -16.96 14.42 -3.94
N LEU A 38 -16.99 14.81 -2.68
CA LEU A 38 -17.05 13.89 -1.54
C LEU A 38 -18.50 13.45 -1.33
N ARG A 39 -18.71 12.21 -0.89
CA ARG A 39 -20.04 11.71 -0.55
C ARG A 39 -20.03 10.95 0.76
N ASN A 40 -21.00 11.22 1.62
CA ASN A 40 -21.31 10.38 2.77
C ASN A 40 -21.99 9.10 2.31
N MET A 41 -21.44 7.96 2.70
CA MET A 41 -21.91 6.64 2.26
C MET A 41 -22.68 5.87 3.33
N THR A 42 -22.91 6.47 4.51
CA THR A 42 -23.58 5.83 5.65
C THR A 42 -25.00 5.32 5.33
N THR A 43 -25.68 5.94 4.36
CA THR A 43 -27.02 5.52 3.92
C THR A 43 -27.01 4.62 2.68
N TRP A 44 -25.82 4.26 2.17
CA TRP A 44 -25.68 3.48 0.95
C TRP A 44 -25.96 2.00 1.23
N LYS A 45 -26.82 1.37 0.43
CA LYS A 45 -27.33 0.01 0.68
C LYS A 45 -26.87 -1.04 -0.34
N SER A 46 -26.03 -0.65 -1.29
CA SER A 46 -25.56 -1.54 -2.35
C SER A 46 -24.05 -1.72 -2.25
N PRO A 47 -23.49 -2.86 -2.69
CA PRO A 47 -22.05 -3.03 -2.82
C PRO A 47 -21.40 -1.86 -3.58
N VAL A 48 -20.24 -1.42 -3.11
CA VAL A 48 -19.48 -0.33 -3.73
C VAL A 48 -18.08 -0.83 -4.03
N GLU A 49 -17.73 -0.80 -5.31
CA GLU A 49 -16.33 -0.95 -5.70
C GLU A 49 -15.64 0.41 -5.60
N TYR A 50 -14.57 0.47 -4.81
CA TYR A 50 -13.75 1.68 -4.63
C TYR A 50 -12.28 1.33 -4.66
N THR A 51 -11.47 2.32 -4.99
CA THR A 51 -10.00 2.25 -4.89
C THR A 51 -9.53 3.02 -3.66
N CYS A 52 -8.34 2.71 -3.15
CA CYS A 52 -7.68 3.47 -2.10
C CYS A 52 -6.40 4.13 -2.64
N LEU A 53 -6.04 5.30 -2.14
CA LEU A 53 -4.75 5.92 -2.38
C LEU A 53 -3.87 5.86 -1.12
N SER A 54 -2.71 5.22 -1.25
CA SER A 54 -1.61 5.25 -0.27
C SER A 54 -0.53 6.19 -0.80
N TYR A 55 -0.26 7.28 -0.10
CA TYR A 55 0.68 8.31 -0.55
C TYR A 55 1.28 9.11 0.61
N CYS A 56 2.40 9.79 0.35
CA CYS A 56 2.98 10.73 1.30
C CYS A 56 2.27 12.08 1.20
N TRP A 57 1.83 12.64 2.32
CA TRP A 57 1.22 13.98 2.32
C TRP A 57 2.25 15.09 2.04
N GLY A 58 3.52 14.84 2.38
CA GLY A 58 4.60 15.82 2.40
C GLY A 58 4.79 16.46 3.78
N ASP A 59 5.64 17.48 3.84
CA ASP A 59 5.84 18.27 5.06
C ASP A 59 4.56 19.08 5.40
N SER A 60 4.33 19.35 6.69
CA SER A 60 3.20 20.14 7.19
C SER A 60 3.20 21.58 6.67
N SER A 61 4.34 22.06 6.17
CA SER A 61 4.50 23.36 5.49
C SER A 61 3.87 23.39 4.10
N LEU A 62 3.74 22.22 3.44
CA LEU A 62 3.01 22.07 2.19
C LEU A 62 1.53 21.94 2.56
N GLN A 63 0.71 22.90 2.13
CA GLN A 63 -0.74 22.87 2.34
C GLN A 63 -1.37 21.71 1.56
N SER A 64 -1.25 20.48 2.08
CA SER A 64 -1.95 19.32 1.54
C SER A 64 -3.46 19.55 1.66
N LEU A 65 -4.21 19.33 0.59
CA LEU A 65 -5.66 19.47 0.61
C LEU A 65 -6.29 18.50 1.62
N LYS A 66 -7.06 19.04 2.56
CA LYS A 66 -7.68 18.28 3.66
C LYS A 66 -9.15 18.63 3.81
N THR A 67 -9.95 17.63 4.18
CA THR A 67 -11.33 17.86 4.63
C THR A 67 -11.33 18.24 6.11
N THR A 68 -11.90 19.40 6.41
CA THR A 68 -12.10 19.95 7.75
C THR A 68 -13.58 20.28 7.93
N LYS A 69 -14.03 20.62 9.15
CA LYS A 69 -15.42 21.06 9.39
C LYS A 69 -15.80 22.24 8.50
N ALA A 70 -14.85 23.15 8.26
CA ALA A 70 -15.04 24.31 7.40
C ALA A 70 -15.16 23.95 5.90
N THR A 71 -14.41 22.96 5.42
CA THR A 71 -14.36 22.59 4.00
C THR A 71 -15.33 21.46 3.63
N LEU A 72 -15.91 20.76 4.61
CA LEU A 72 -16.74 19.58 4.40
C LEU A 72 -17.91 19.84 3.45
N ASN A 73 -18.71 20.88 3.69
CA ASN A 73 -19.89 21.17 2.86
C ASN A 73 -19.49 21.50 1.41
N CYS A 74 -18.44 22.30 1.21
CA CYS A 74 -17.92 22.58 -0.12
C CYS A 74 -17.45 21.30 -0.82
N ASN A 75 -16.68 20.46 -0.11
CA ASN A 75 -16.19 19.20 -0.65
C ASN A 75 -17.32 18.22 -1.01
N LEU A 76 -18.47 18.27 -0.31
CA LEU A 76 -19.65 17.47 -0.63
C LEU A 76 -20.36 17.90 -1.92
N GLU A 77 -20.26 19.18 -2.30
CA GLU A 77 -20.84 19.72 -3.53
C GLU A 77 -19.91 19.51 -4.72
N SER A 78 -18.67 19.97 -4.61
CA SER A 78 -17.63 19.81 -5.63
C SER A 78 -16.26 20.16 -5.06
N ILE A 79 -15.24 19.44 -5.51
CA ILE A 79 -13.85 19.76 -5.27
C ILE A 79 -13.25 20.24 -6.59
N ASP A 80 -12.68 21.44 -6.59
CA ASP A 80 -12.02 21.98 -7.78
C ASP A 80 -10.83 21.10 -8.16
N TRP A 81 -10.82 20.66 -9.41
CA TRP A 81 -9.78 19.79 -9.95
C TRP A 81 -8.39 20.43 -9.85
N ASP A 82 -8.28 21.73 -10.10
CA ASP A 82 -7.00 22.42 -10.14
C ASP A 82 -6.40 22.65 -8.75
N VAL A 83 -7.20 22.49 -7.69
CA VAL A 83 -6.75 22.52 -6.29
C VAL A 83 -6.25 21.15 -5.82
N LEU A 84 -6.64 20.05 -6.49
CA LEU A 84 -6.20 18.71 -6.12
C LEU A 84 -4.68 18.57 -6.36
N PRO A 85 -3.92 18.08 -5.36
CA PRO A 85 -2.52 17.71 -5.57
C PRO A 85 -2.34 16.69 -6.68
N LYS A 86 -1.20 16.76 -7.39
CA LYS A 86 -0.94 15.93 -8.58
C LYS A 86 -1.08 14.43 -8.33
N THR A 87 -0.66 13.94 -7.16
CA THR A 87 -0.79 12.52 -6.79
C THR A 87 -2.26 12.09 -6.68
N ILE A 88 -3.13 12.97 -6.17
CA ILE A 88 -4.58 12.70 -6.08
C ILE A 88 -5.21 12.78 -7.48
N GLN A 89 -4.82 13.74 -8.31
CA GLN A 89 -5.29 13.83 -9.70
C GLN A 89 -4.96 12.56 -10.51
N ASP A 90 -3.72 12.09 -10.43
CA ASP A 90 -3.28 10.87 -11.13
C ASP A 90 -4.02 9.63 -10.60
N ALA A 91 -4.27 9.56 -9.29
CA ALA A 91 -5.05 8.48 -8.70
C ALA A 91 -6.50 8.49 -9.20
N LEU A 92 -7.15 9.66 -9.26
CA LEU A 92 -8.50 9.81 -9.82
C LEU A 92 -8.56 9.41 -11.30
N ASP A 93 -7.58 9.83 -12.10
CA ASP A 93 -7.46 9.43 -13.50
C ASP A 93 -7.30 7.91 -13.66
N LEU A 94 -6.43 7.28 -12.85
CA LEU A 94 -6.26 5.83 -12.87
C LEU A 94 -7.55 5.10 -12.49
N THR A 95 -8.18 5.50 -11.38
CA THR A 95 -9.45 4.94 -10.89
C THR A 95 -10.53 5.02 -11.95
N TYR A 96 -10.69 6.19 -12.59
CA TYR A 96 -11.63 6.39 -13.69
C TYR A 96 -11.33 5.47 -14.88
N ARG A 97 -10.05 5.38 -15.31
CA ARG A 97 -9.63 4.51 -16.41
C ARG A 97 -9.85 3.03 -16.12
N LEU A 98 -9.81 2.62 -14.86
CA LEU A 98 -10.14 1.25 -14.44
C LEU A 98 -11.63 0.94 -14.48
N GLY A 99 -12.50 1.94 -14.67
CA GLY A 99 -13.95 1.79 -14.66
C GLY A 99 -14.55 1.84 -13.25
N VAL A 100 -13.75 2.24 -12.24
CA VAL A 100 -14.20 2.40 -10.86
C VAL A 100 -14.59 3.87 -10.64
N ARG A 101 -15.71 4.11 -9.95
CA ARG A 101 -16.24 5.47 -9.75
C ARG A 101 -15.85 6.11 -8.42
N PHE A 102 -15.31 5.32 -7.50
CA PHE A 102 -15.07 5.75 -6.13
C PHE A 102 -13.59 5.62 -5.76
N LEU A 103 -13.08 6.64 -5.09
CA LEU A 103 -11.73 6.69 -4.56
C LEU A 103 -11.79 7.10 -3.08
N TRP A 104 -11.07 6.36 -2.24
CA TRP A 104 -10.84 6.72 -0.85
C TRP A 104 -9.44 7.35 -0.72
N VAL A 105 -9.39 8.53 -0.09
CA VAL A 105 -8.15 9.25 0.21
C VAL A 105 -8.24 9.76 1.64
N ASP A 106 -7.35 9.30 2.53
CA ASP A 106 -7.33 9.63 3.96
C ASP A 106 -7.55 11.12 4.27
N SER A 107 -6.77 12.00 3.64
CA SER A 107 -6.82 13.46 3.81
C SER A 107 -8.19 14.09 3.47
N LEU A 108 -8.97 13.45 2.59
CA LEU A 108 -10.26 13.98 2.10
C LEU A 108 -11.47 13.21 2.65
N CYS A 109 -11.33 11.91 2.93
CA CYS A 109 -12.39 11.04 3.41
C CYS A 109 -12.47 10.98 4.94
N ILE A 110 -11.45 11.48 5.65
CA ILE A 110 -11.43 11.64 7.12
C ILE A 110 -11.51 13.14 7.45
N LEU A 111 -12.26 13.48 8.49
CA LEU A 111 -12.40 14.85 8.98
C LEU A 111 -11.20 15.19 9.88
N GLN A 112 -10.25 15.97 9.35
CA GLN A 112 -8.91 16.10 9.92
C GLN A 112 -8.85 16.93 11.21
N ASP A 113 -9.87 17.75 11.47
CA ASP A 113 -10.04 18.58 12.66
C ASP A 113 -11.10 18.01 13.63
N ASP A 114 -11.43 16.72 13.50
CA ASP A 114 -12.35 16.01 14.38
C ASP A 114 -11.73 14.72 14.94
N ILE A 115 -11.52 14.70 16.25
CA ILE A 115 -10.84 13.59 16.92
C ILE A 115 -11.71 12.33 17.01
N GLU A 116 -13.04 12.47 17.06
CA GLU A 116 -13.95 11.33 17.12
C GLU A 116 -14.01 10.67 15.75
N ASP A 117 -14.17 11.46 14.70
CA ASP A 117 -14.13 10.97 13.33
C ASP A 117 -12.79 10.33 12.99
N TRP A 118 -11.67 10.94 13.39
CA TRP A 118 -10.35 10.32 13.22
C TRP A 118 -10.25 8.98 13.96
N ARG A 119 -10.73 8.88 15.21
CA ARG A 119 -10.70 7.63 15.98
C ARG A 119 -11.51 6.52 15.29
N ASP A 120 -12.71 6.86 14.83
CA ASP A 120 -13.57 5.92 14.12
C ASP A 120 -12.89 5.44 12.83
N GLN A 121 -12.38 6.36 12.01
CA GLN A 121 -11.74 6.01 10.75
C GLN A 121 -10.41 5.26 10.94
N ALA A 122 -9.62 5.62 11.95
CA ALA A 122 -8.38 4.95 12.31
C ALA A 122 -8.62 3.47 12.69
N ALA A 123 -9.70 3.19 13.43
CA ALA A 123 -10.08 1.83 13.79
C ALA A 123 -10.53 0.98 12.58
N GLU A 124 -11.04 1.64 11.54
CA GLU A 124 -11.58 1.06 10.31
C GLU A 124 -10.55 0.91 9.18
N MET A 125 -9.36 1.52 9.29
CA MET A 125 -8.33 1.50 8.24
C MET A 125 -8.04 0.10 7.69
N ALA A 126 -8.04 -0.92 8.55
CA ALA A 126 -7.85 -2.31 8.15
C ALA A 126 -8.90 -2.76 7.13
N GLU A 127 -10.18 -2.48 7.41
CA GLU A 127 -11.32 -2.84 6.57
C GLU A 127 -11.38 -2.00 5.30
N ILE A 128 -11.00 -0.71 5.37
CA ILE A 128 -10.92 0.18 4.21
C ILE A 128 -9.93 -0.34 3.17
N TYR A 129 -8.73 -0.77 3.57
CA TYR A 129 -7.72 -1.24 2.62
C TYR A 129 -7.94 -2.70 2.22
N SER A 130 -8.44 -3.56 3.11
CA SER A 130 -8.68 -4.97 2.81
C SER A 130 -9.84 -5.19 1.83
N ASN A 131 -10.87 -4.34 1.89
CA ASN A 131 -12.07 -4.44 1.05
C ASN A 131 -12.01 -3.57 -0.22
N ALA A 132 -10.95 -2.78 -0.42
CA ALA A 132 -10.75 -2.02 -1.64
C ALA A 132 -10.66 -2.93 -2.88
N TYR A 133 -11.14 -2.43 -4.03
CA TYR A 133 -10.95 -3.06 -5.34
C TYR A 133 -9.46 -3.11 -5.72
N LEU A 134 -8.76 -2.01 -5.46
CA LEU A 134 -7.34 -1.81 -5.69
C LEU A 134 -6.82 -0.70 -4.79
N THR A 135 -5.68 -0.92 -4.16
CA THR A 135 -4.89 0.15 -3.52
C THR A 135 -3.84 0.64 -4.50
N ILE A 136 -3.79 1.95 -4.70
CA ILE A 136 -2.84 2.68 -5.53
C ILE A 136 -1.79 3.26 -4.59
N ALA A 137 -0.53 2.84 -4.75
CA ALA A 137 0.58 3.30 -3.92
C ALA A 137 1.52 4.22 -4.71
N ALA A 138 1.61 5.48 -4.29
CA ALA A 138 2.55 6.48 -4.82
C ALA A 138 3.95 6.30 -4.18
N VAL A 139 4.57 5.13 -4.39
CA VAL A 139 5.76 4.69 -3.64
C VAL A 139 6.91 5.68 -3.71
N SER A 140 7.14 6.22 -4.90
CA SER A 140 8.28 7.10 -5.19
C SER A 140 8.02 8.59 -4.99
N SER A 141 6.82 8.97 -4.55
CA SER A 141 6.46 10.36 -4.26
C SER A 141 6.67 10.68 -2.78
N SER A 142 7.50 11.67 -2.48
CA SER A 142 7.74 12.13 -1.11
C SER A 142 6.62 13.03 -0.57
N ASP A 143 5.74 13.52 -1.43
CA ASP A 143 4.63 14.40 -1.07
C ASP A 143 3.40 14.21 -1.98
N SER A 144 2.39 15.06 -1.77
CA SER A 144 1.12 15.03 -2.48
C SER A 144 1.19 15.53 -3.93
N ASN A 145 2.30 16.15 -4.35
CA ASN A 145 2.48 16.76 -5.66
C ASN A 145 3.45 16.02 -6.59
N GLY A 146 4.14 14.98 -6.11
CA GLY A 146 5.06 14.20 -6.95
C GLY A 146 4.39 13.36 -8.06
N GLY A 147 3.10 13.04 -7.93
CA GLY A 147 2.36 12.29 -8.95
C GLY A 147 2.59 10.77 -8.93
N LEU A 148 1.86 10.06 -9.79
CA LEU A 148 2.03 8.61 -10.00
C LEU A 148 2.84 8.30 -11.26
N TYR A 149 2.60 9.06 -12.32
CA TYR A 149 3.13 8.74 -13.64
C TYR A 149 4.50 9.36 -13.86
N ARG A 150 5.47 8.53 -14.28
CA ARG A 150 6.80 8.99 -14.67
C ARG A 150 6.98 8.84 -16.17
N VAL A 151 7.64 9.82 -16.78
CA VAL A 151 8.04 9.76 -18.19
C VAL A 151 9.34 8.96 -18.28
N VAL A 152 9.36 7.93 -19.12
CA VAL A 152 10.59 7.20 -19.47
C VAL A 152 11.09 7.77 -20.79
N GLU A 153 12.17 8.56 -20.75
CA GLU A 153 12.58 9.42 -21.87
C GLU A 153 13.54 8.76 -22.89
N GLU A 154 14.01 7.53 -22.68
CA GLU A 154 14.99 6.92 -23.58
C GLU A 154 14.36 5.96 -24.61
N CYS A 155 14.05 6.50 -25.79
CA CYS A 155 13.68 5.73 -26.97
C CYS A 155 14.68 6.00 -28.10
N ILE A 156 15.28 4.96 -28.66
CA ILE A 156 16.08 5.04 -29.88
C ILE A 156 15.30 4.37 -31.00
N THR A 157 14.92 5.16 -32.01
CA THR A 157 14.34 4.60 -33.24
C THR A 157 15.46 3.98 -34.06
N ILE A 158 15.41 2.66 -34.24
CA ILE A 158 16.38 1.94 -35.07
C ILE A 158 15.81 1.87 -36.50
N PRO A 159 16.53 2.41 -37.50
CA PRO A 159 16.09 2.36 -38.89
C PRO A 159 16.04 0.90 -39.38
N PRO A 160 15.34 0.61 -40.49
CA PRO A 160 15.38 -0.70 -41.13
C PRO A 160 16.84 -1.11 -41.38
N SER A 161 17.16 -2.38 -41.12
CA SER A 161 18.51 -2.92 -41.26
C SER A 161 18.47 -4.24 -42.02
N THR A 162 19.62 -4.82 -42.35
CA THR A 162 19.72 -6.13 -42.99
C THR A 162 19.09 -7.28 -42.18
N VAL A 163 18.78 -7.04 -40.90
CA VAL A 163 18.11 -8.01 -39.99
C VAL A 163 16.59 -7.80 -39.95
N SER A 164 16.08 -6.62 -40.35
CA SER A 164 14.65 -6.31 -40.36
C SER A 164 14.30 -5.22 -41.38
N ASP A 165 13.42 -5.57 -42.33
CA ASP A 165 12.90 -4.65 -43.36
C ASP A 165 11.95 -3.57 -42.81
N LYS A 166 11.67 -3.56 -41.49
CA LYS A 166 10.77 -2.59 -40.86
C LYS A 166 11.52 -1.81 -39.77
N PRO A 167 11.31 -0.49 -39.68
CA PRO A 167 11.84 0.29 -38.57
C PRO A 167 11.20 -0.23 -37.28
N PHE A 168 11.99 -0.29 -36.20
CA PHE A 168 11.49 -0.63 -34.87
C PHE A 168 12.05 0.34 -33.83
N ILE A 169 11.29 0.54 -32.76
CA ILE A 169 11.71 1.42 -31.66
C ILE A 169 12.35 0.52 -30.61
N LEU A 170 13.65 0.72 -30.37
CA LEU A 170 14.31 0.13 -29.21
C LEU A 170 14.11 1.07 -28.02
N ARG A 171 13.46 0.54 -26.99
CA ARG A 171 13.37 1.21 -25.68
C ARG A 171 14.31 0.49 -24.74
N THR A 172 15.33 1.21 -24.29
CA THR A 172 16.22 0.73 -23.24
C THR A 172 15.83 1.40 -21.94
N ARG A 173 16.01 0.68 -20.85
CA ARG A 173 15.95 1.25 -19.51
C ARG A 173 17.08 0.65 -18.68
N PRO A 174 17.61 1.36 -17.68
CA PRO A 174 18.51 0.77 -16.70
C PRO A 174 17.88 -0.50 -16.10
N GLU A 175 18.73 -1.48 -15.77
CA GLU A 175 18.27 -2.63 -15.02
C GLU A 175 17.64 -2.13 -13.70
N VAL A 176 16.41 -2.58 -13.44
CA VAL A 176 15.74 -2.24 -12.19
C VAL A 176 16.33 -3.15 -11.12
N GLU A 177 16.96 -2.55 -10.12
CA GLU A 177 17.50 -3.30 -9.01
C GLU A 177 16.34 -3.87 -8.19
N HIS A 178 16.09 -5.16 -8.36
CA HIS A 178 15.19 -5.90 -7.51
C HIS A 178 15.95 -6.20 -6.25
N GLN A 179 15.83 -5.33 -5.24
CA GLN A 179 16.38 -5.61 -3.93
C GLN A 179 15.94 -7.02 -3.56
N LYS A 180 16.90 -7.94 -3.39
CA LYS A 180 16.61 -9.27 -2.84
C LYS A 180 15.92 -8.97 -1.53
N GLN A 181 14.63 -9.24 -1.42
CA GLN A 181 13.86 -9.06 -0.19
C GLN A 181 14.28 -10.17 0.80
N SER A 182 15.58 -10.26 1.08
CA SER A 182 16.09 -10.92 2.25
C SER A 182 15.67 -10.05 3.43
N MET A 183 14.93 -10.63 4.37
CA MET A 183 14.40 -9.94 5.54
C MET A 183 15.49 -9.35 6.45
N ASN A 184 16.76 -9.61 6.14
CA ASN A 184 17.96 -9.11 6.82
C ASN A 184 18.65 -7.92 6.13
N GLU A 185 18.09 -7.31 5.06
CA GLU A 185 18.73 -6.17 4.38
C GLU A 185 18.07 -4.80 4.65
N LYS A 186 18.88 -3.77 4.40
CA LYS A 186 18.81 -2.36 4.84
C LYS A 186 17.41 -1.73 4.87
N PRO A 187 17.15 -0.78 5.80
CA PRO A 187 15.91 0.00 5.81
C PRO A 187 15.59 0.55 4.42
N PHE A 188 14.30 0.63 4.07
CA PHE A 188 13.83 1.20 2.81
C PHE A 188 14.63 2.46 2.48
N ASN A 189 15.18 2.53 1.26
CA ASN A 189 15.84 3.74 0.80
C ASN A 189 14.79 4.86 0.78
N SER A 190 14.84 5.74 1.79
CA SER A 190 13.86 6.81 2.00
C SER A 190 13.74 7.76 0.80
N LYS A 191 14.77 7.82 -0.06
CA LYS A 191 14.74 8.59 -1.30
C LYS A 191 13.98 7.90 -2.43
N GLU A 192 14.01 6.57 -2.49
CA GLU A 192 13.40 5.80 -3.58
C GLU A 192 11.99 5.32 -3.26
N SER A 193 11.75 4.99 -2.00
CA SER A 193 10.48 4.48 -1.49
C SER A 193 10.03 5.23 -0.22
N PRO A 194 9.89 6.57 -0.25
CA PRO A 194 9.47 7.36 0.90
C PRO A 194 8.18 6.84 1.54
N LEU A 195 7.23 6.33 0.74
CA LEU A 195 5.95 5.82 1.24
C LEU A 195 6.11 4.69 2.27
N TRP A 196 7.00 3.73 1.98
CA TRP A 196 7.19 2.54 2.81
C TRP A 196 7.96 2.81 4.10
N THR A 197 8.51 4.02 4.25
CA THR A 197 9.08 4.45 5.52
C THR A 197 8.03 4.82 6.56
N ARG A 198 6.75 5.01 6.21
CA ARG A 198 5.71 5.49 7.13
C ARG A 198 5.02 4.35 7.88
N ALA A 199 4.78 4.52 9.18
CA ALA A 199 4.17 3.47 10.02
C ALA A 199 2.77 3.06 9.53
N TRP A 200 1.88 4.02 9.27
CA TRP A 200 0.52 3.77 8.77
C TRP A 200 0.50 2.96 7.47
N THR A 201 1.50 3.13 6.60
CA THR A 201 1.54 2.42 5.32
C THR A 201 1.82 0.93 5.48
N PHE A 202 2.17 0.44 6.68
CA PHE A 202 2.42 -0.99 6.93
C PHE A 202 1.13 -1.79 6.77
N GLN A 203 0.05 -1.34 7.41
CA GLN A 203 -1.25 -1.98 7.25
C GLN A 203 -1.86 -1.71 5.87
N GLU A 204 -1.65 -0.52 5.29
CA GLU A 204 -2.12 -0.18 3.94
C GLU A 204 -1.52 -1.13 2.90
N GLU A 205 -0.23 -1.41 3.01
CA GLU A 205 0.48 -2.33 2.12
C GLU A 205 0.05 -3.79 2.31
N ARG A 206 0.00 -4.26 3.56
CA ARG A 206 -0.12 -5.69 3.87
C ARG A 206 -1.55 -6.21 3.87
N LEU A 207 -2.53 -5.36 4.20
CA LEU A 207 -3.94 -5.75 4.22
C LEU A 207 -4.60 -5.59 2.85
N SER A 208 -4.00 -4.79 1.96
CA SER A 208 -4.49 -4.62 0.60
C SER A 208 -4.61 -5.94 -0.14
N ARG A 209 -5.82 -6.25 -0.61
CA ARG A 209 -6.10 -7.44 -1.43
C ARG A 209 -5.39 -7.39 -2.78
N ARG A 210 -5.29 -6.19 -3.34
CA ARG A 210 -4.59 -5.85 -4.59
C ARG A 210 -3.91 -4.50 -4.39
N LEU A 211 -2.64 -4.42 -4.78
CA LEU A 211 -1.79 -3.25 -4.63
C LEU A 211 -1.05 -3.01 -5.95
N VAL A 212 -1.16 -1.79 -6.48
CA VAL A 212 -0.30 -1.32 -7.57
C VAL A 212 0.66 -0.27 -7.04
N GLU A 213 1.94 -0.47 -7.28
CA GLU A 213 3.02 0.36 -6.76
C GLU A 213 3.63 1.18 -7.89
N PHE A 214 3.51 2.50 -7.83
CA PHE A 214 4.19 3.43 -8.73
C PHE A 214 5.56 3.81 -8.16
N ARG A 215 6.56 3.01 -8.54
CA ARG A 215 7.94 3.16 -8.07
C ARG A 215 8.73 4.10 -8.98
N SER A 216 9.98 4.35 -8.63
CA SER A 216 10.81 5.34 -9.31
C SER A 216 11.17 4.95 -10.75
N GLN A 217 11.27 3.65 -11.02
CA GLN A 217 11.75 3.09 -12.28
C GLN A 217 10.70 2.23 -13.01
N GLU A 218 9.67 1.76 -12.31
CA GLU A 218 8.64 0.91 -12.90
C GLU A 218 7.36 0.85 -12.07
N VAL A 219 6.31 0.26 -12.66
CA VAL A 219 5.11 -0.13 -11.94
C VAL A 219 5.22 -1.58 -11.48
N ALA A 220 4.92 -1.83 -10.20
CA ALA A 220 4.80 -3.18 -9.66
C ALA A 220 3.37 -3.49 -9.20
N TRP A 221 3.08 -4.79 -9.09
CA TRP A 221 1.80 -5.33 -8.70
C TRP A 221 1.97 -6.35 -7.58
N ARG A 222 1.02 -6.36 -6.66
CA ARG A 222 0.90 -7.39 -5.63
C ARG A 222 -0.56 -7.70 -5.36
N CYS A 223 -0.84 -8.93 -5.02
CA CYS A 223 -2.12 -9.39 -4.48
C CYS A 223 -1.85 -10.50 -3.47
N ARG A 224 -2.89 -11.05 -2.83
CA ARG A 224 -2.75 -12.10 -1.80
C ARG A 224 -2.06 -13.38 -2.25
N THR A 225 -2.06 -13.64 -3.56
CA THR A 225 -1.48 -14.87 -4.12
C THR A 225 -0.19 -14.63 -4.88
N ALA A 226 0.01 -13.42 -5.41
CA ALA A 226 1.14 -13.15 -6.26
C ALA A 226 1.55 -11.68 -6.39
N GLY A 227 2.84 -11.43 -6.64
CA GLY A 227 3.32 -10.15 -7.17
C GLY A 227 4.04 -10.27 -8.51
N THR A 228 4.20 -9.16 -9.21
CA THR A 228 4.92 -9.05 -10.49
C THR A 228 5.32 -7.58 -10.73
N CYS A 229 6.19 -7.32 -11.69
CA CYS A 229 6.63 -5.98 -12.08
C CYS A 229 6.40 -5.76 -13.59
N GLU A 230 6.46 -4.52 -14.04
CA GLU A 230 6.54 -4.18 -15.46
C GLU A 230 7.75 -4.86 -16.15
N CYS A 231 8.84 -5.08 -15.43
CA CYS A 231 10.03 -5.77 -15.91
C CYS A 231 9.86 -7.26 -16.27
N GLY A 232 8.85 -7.92 -15.71
CA GLY A 232 8.73 -9.38 -15.76
C GLY A 232 9.79 -10.18 -14.98
N HIS A 233 10.56 -9.56 -14.06
CA HIS A 233 11.60 -10.21 -13.25
C HIS A 233 11.04 -11.37 -12.42
N ASP A 234 11.80 -12.46 -12.38
CA ASP A 234 11.55 -13.66 -11.58
C ASP A 234 12.70 -13.85 -10.57
N PRO A 235 12.48 -13.60 -9.27
CA PRO A 235 13.53 -13.71 -8.27
C PRO A 235 14.08 -15.13 -8.12
N LYS A 236 13.36 -16.17 -8.58
CA LYS A 236 13.86 -17.55 -8.57
C LYS A 236 14.85 -17.85 -9.70
N LYS A 237 14.88 -17.03 -10.76
CA LYS A 237 15.81 -17.17 -11.89
C LYS A 237 17.09 -16.37 -11.75
N ALA A 238 17.22 -15.55 -10.69
CA ALA A 238 18.43 -14.77 -10.44
C ALA A 238 19.67 -15.62 -10.08
N ASN A 239 19.52 -16.94 -9.89
CA ASN A 239 20.62 -17.89 -9.69
C ASN A 239 21.00 -18.68 -10.96
N ASP A 240 20.22 -18.60 -12.04
CA ASP A 240 20.55 -19.31 -13.27
C ASP A 240 21.24 -18.34 -14.24
N GLN A 241 22.53 -18.58 -14.45
CA GLN A 241 23.29 -17.97 -15.53
C GLN A 241 22.54 -18.20 -16.85
N GLY A 242 21.94 -17.13 -17.37
CA GLY A 242 21.46 -16.99 -18.73
C GLY A 242 20.74 -18.19 -19.33
N ASP A 243 19.40 -18.23 -19.21
CA ASP A 243 18.62 -18.72 -20.35
C ASP A 243 17.22 -18.08 -20.42
N PHE A 244 16.93 -17.51 -21.59
CA PHE A 244 15.61 -16.97 -21.94
C PHE A 244 14.64 -18.15 -22.16
N ASP A 245 13.97 -18.64 -21.12
CA ASP A 245 12.88 -19.59 -21.33
C ASP A 245 11.67 -18.86 -21.95
N ARG A 246 11.53 -19.02 -23.27
CA ARG A 246 10.51 -18.48 -24.20
C ARG A 246 9.08 -18.95 -23.93
N ARG A 247 8.78 -19.45 -22.74
CA ARG A 247 7.43 -19.85 -22.34
C ARG A 247 6.93 -18.85 -21.32
N GLY A 248 6.33 -17.76 -21.80
CA GLY A 248 5.76 -16.65 -21.04
C GLY A 248 4.78 -17.06 -19.93
N LYS A 249 5.31 -17.64 -18.85
CA LYS A 249 4.63 -17.86 -17.58
C LYS A 249 5.08 -16.73 -16.66
N PRO A 250 4.24 -15.71 -16.44
CA PRO A 250 4.55 -14.66 -15.49
C PRO A 250 4.64 -15.24 -14.07
N HIS A 251 5.87 -15.30 -13.55
CA HIS A 251 6.18 -15.76 -12.21
C HIS A 251 5.92 -14.68 -11.15
N VAL A 252 5.80 -15.18 -9.93
CA VAL A 252 5.12 -14.59 -8.79
C VAL A 252 6.17 -14.13 -7.78
N MET A 253 6.29 -12.82 -7.51
CA MET A 253 6.89 -12.37 -6.25
C MET A 253 6.07 -12.99 -5.13
N SER A 254 6.73 -13.56 -4.10
CA SER A 254 6.00 -14.10 -2.96
C SER A 254 5.07 -13.00 -2.43
N PRO A 255 3.77 -13.27 -2.32
CA PRO A 255 2.90 -12.32 -1.66
C PRO A 255 3.41 -12.23 -0.22
N GLN A 256 3.87 -11.06 0.23
CA GLN A 256 4.16 -10.81 1.65
C GLN A 256 2.86 -10.75 2.48
N ASN A 257 1.82 -11.44 2.01
CA ASN A 257 0.52 -11.49 2.61
C ASN A 257 0.56 -12.53 3.71
N PHE A 258 -0.17 -12.25 4.77
CA PHE A 258 -0.51 -13.16 5.84
C PHE A 258 -1.26 -14.36 5.24
N ASN A 259 -0.51 -15.39 4.85
CA ASN A 259 -1.04 -16.70 4.50
C ASN A 259 -0.32 -17.70 5.41
N LEU A 260 -0.82 -17.88 6.62
CA LEU A 260 -0.43 -18.97 7.54
C LEU A 260 -1.11 -20.31 7.19
N GLY A 261 -1.87 -20.37 6.10
CA GLY A 261 -2.55 -21.57 5.62
C GLY A 261 -1.71 -22.37 4.62
N THR A 262 -0.73 -23.13 5.10
CA THR A 262 -0.28 -24.49 4.66
C THR A 262 1.17 -24.71 5.07
N VAL A 263 1.37 -25.63 6.01
CA VAL A 263 2.68 -26.10 6.48
C VAL A 263 3.47 -26.68 5.30
N SER A 264 4.40 -25.91 4.73
CA SER A 264 5.53 -26.37 3.91
C SER A 264 6.28 -25.20 3.24
N SER A 265 7.17 -24.52 3.97
CA SER A 265 8.49 -24.01 3.51
C SER A 265 9.01 -22.90 4.45
N SER A 266 10.32 -22.70 4.46
CA SER A 266 11.15 -21.89 5.38
C SER A 266 10.89 -20.37 5.44
N ASP A 267 9.78 -19.89 4.89
CA ASP A 267 9.46 -18.45 4.75
C ASP A 267 8.18 -18.08 5.54
N GLU A 268 7.99 -18.65 6.75
CA GLU A 268 6.88 -18.25 7.63
C GLU A 268 7.08 -16.82 8.14
N MET A 269 6.12 -15.94 7.86
CA MET A 269 6.07 -14.57 8.41
C MET A 269 5.66 -14.63 9.89
N THR A 270 6.64 -14.74 10.79
CA THR A 270 6.37 -14.77 12.23
C THR A 270 5.96 -13.39 12.76
N TRP A 271 5.31 -13.38 13.93
CA TRP A 271 4.97 -12.14 14.61
C TRP A 271 6.18 -11.22 14.81
N GLU A 272 7.32 -11.79 15.17
CA GLU A 272 8.56 -11.05 15.41
C GLU A 272 9.05 -10.34 14.14
N ILE A 273 8.96 -10.99 12.97
CA ILE A 273 9.33 -10.39 11.68
C ILE A 273 8.43 -9.19 11.37
N LEU A 274 7.13 -9.29 11.68
CA LEU A 274 6.17 -8.21 11.45
C LEU A 274 6.47 -7.02 12.35
N VAL A 275 6.71 -7.29 13.63
CA VAL A 275 7.07 -6.27 14.62
C VAL A 275 8.38 -5.60 14.24
N GLU A 276 9.40 -6.36 13.82
CA GLU A 276 10.68 -5.81 13.38
C GLU A 276 10.51 -4.91 12.14
N ALA A 277 9.83 -5.39 11.11
CA ALA A 277 9.60 -4.63 9.88
C ALA A 277 8.77 -3.35 10.12
N TYR A 278 7.80 -3.40 11.04
CA TYR A 278 7.02 -2.24 11.45
C TYR A 278 7.84 -1.25 12.30
N SER A 279 8.65 -1.73 13.24
CA SER A 279 9.44 -0.90 14.16
C SER A 279 10.50 -0.07 13.43
N LYS A 280 10.94 -0.50 12.24
CA LYS A 280 11.84 0.26 11.35
C LYS A 280 11.16 1.44 10.65
N ARG A 281 9.82 1.57 10.73
CA ARG A 281 9.07 2.66 10.09
C ARG A 281 8.98 3.90 10.98
N GLN A 282 9.00 5.05 10.33
CA GLN A 282 8.83 6.38 10.91
C GLN A 282 7.38 6.64 11.27
N ILE A 283 7.17 7.20 12.45
CA ILE A 283 5.86 7.59 12.96
C ILE A 283 5.89 9.04 13.42
N THR A 284 4.98 9.87 12.90
CA THR A 284 4.92 11.29 13.25
C THR A 284 4.37 11.50 14.66
N TYR A 285 3.30 10.77 15.01
CA TYR A 285 2.67 10.84 16.31
C TYR A 285 2.90 9.54 17.07
N PRO A 286 3.68 9.54 18.17
CA PRO A 286 3.95 8.33 18.95
C PRO A 286 2.72 7.53 19.39
N ASN A 287 1.59 8.20 19.62
CA ASN A 287 0.33 7.57 20.00
C ASN A 287 -0.28 6.69 18.90
N ASP A 288 0.12 6.88 17.64
CA ASP A 288 -0.40 6.12 16.50
C ASP A 288 0.25 4.73 16.41
N ARG A 289 1.22 4.41 17.27
CA ARG A 289 2.04 3.21 17.12
C ARG A 289 1.25 1.90 17.22
N PHE A 290 0.27 1.81 18.11
CA PHE A 290 -0.65 0.67 18.11
C PHE A 290 -1.75 0.81 17.05
N PRO A 291 -2.43 1.96 16.91
CA PRO A 291 -3.43 2.16 15.86
C PRO A 291 -2.95 1.74 14.46
N ALA A 292 -1.78 2.19 14.03
CA ALA A 292 -1.20 1.93 12.70
C ALA A 292 -0.79 0.46 12.46
N PHE A 293 -0.78 -0.37 13.51
CA PHE A 293 -0.48 -1.80 13.46
C PHE A 293 -1.68 -2.68 13.85
N SER A 294 -2.77 -2.06 14.32
CA SER A 294 -3.89 -2.77 14.94
C SER A 294 -4.62 -3.70 13.98
N GLY A 295 -4.73 -3.34 12.70
CA GLY A 295 -5.33 -4.19 11.67
C GLY A 295 -4.56 -5.51 11.48
N ILE A 296 -3.23 -5.41 11.48
CA ILE A 296 -2.33 -6.56 11.42
C ILE A 296 -2.46 -7.43 12.66
N ALA A 297 -2.46 -6.81 13.85
CA ALA A 297 -2.63 -7.53 15.10
C ALA A 297 -3.96 -8.30 15.13
N LYS A 298 -5.08 -7.66 14.76
CA LYS A 298 -6.40 -8.31 14.71
C LYS A 298 -6.45 -9.48 13.72
N GLN A 299 -5.82 -9.36 12.56
CA GLN A 299 -5.76 -10.45 11.60
C GLN A 299 -4.95 -11.63 12.16
N TYR A 300 -3.76 -11.36 12.70
CA TYR A 300 -2.91 -12.40 13.29
C TYR A 300 -3.59 -13.08 14.49
N GLU A 301 -4.30 -12.31 15.32
CA GLU A 301 -5.08 -12.82 16.46
C GLU A 301 -6.10 -13.88 16.03
N ARG A 302 -6.82 -13.63 14.92
CA ARG A 302 -7.78 -14.60 14.34
C ARG A 302 -7.09 -15.86 13.82
N GLU A 303 -5.89 -15.72 13.26
CA GLU A 303 -5.14 -16.83 12.66
C GLU A 303 -4.53 -17.76 13.73
N ILE A 304 -3.96 -17.22 14.81
CA ILE A 304 -3.34 -18.03 15.87
C ILE A 304 -4.32 -18.40 17.00
N ASN A 305 -5.51 -17.78 17.02
CA ASN A 305 -6.51 -17.94 18.07
C ASN A 305 -5.92 -17.75 19.48
N ASP A 306 -5.17 -16.66 19.68
CA ASP A 306 -4.60 -16.25 20.97
C ASP A 306 -5.15 -14.86 21.35
N GLN A 307 -4.84 -14.38 22.56
CA GLN A 307 -5.23 -13.08 23.03
C GLN A 307 -4.09 -12.07 22.86
N TYR A 308 -4.37 -10.96 22.17
CA TYR A 308 -3.42 -9.85 22.02
C TYR A 308 -3.27 -9.04 23.33
N ILE A 309 -2.03 -8.85 23.77
CA ILE A 309 -1.68 -8.10 25.00
C ILE A 309 -0.57 -7.09 24.69
N ALA A 310 -1.00 -5.87 24.34
CA ALA A 310 -0.14 -4.69 24.12
C ALA A 310 1.15 -4.98 23.32
N GLY A 311 1.01 -5.64 22.16
CA GLY A 311 2.14 -5.99 21.30
C GLY A 311 2.62 -7.43 21.40
N LEU A 312 2.13 -8.20 22.38
CA LEU A 312 2.53 -9.59 22.63
C LEU A 312 1.31 -10.52 22.63
N TRP A 313 1.55 -11.83 22.69
CA TRP A 313 0.52 -12.86 22.69
C TRP A 313 0.48 -13.61 24.02
N ARG A 314 -0.71 -13.89 24.55
CA ARG A 314 -0.86 -14.47 25.89
C ARG A 314 -0.16 -15.82 26.04
N ASN A 315 -0.27 -16.73 25.08
CA ASN A 315 0.31 -18.08 25.20
C ASN A 315 1.83 -18.08 25.05
N THR A 316 2.40 -17.09 24.37
CA THR A 316 3.85 -16.96 24.14
C THR A 316 4.47 -15.76 24.84
N ILE A 317 3.76 -15.13 25.78
CA ILE A 317 4.18 -13.87 26.42
C ILE A 317 5.56 -14.00 27.09
N TRP A 318 5.85 -15.14 27.72
CA TRP A 318 7.14 -15.41 28.36
C TRP A 318 8.31 -15.36 27.38
N ARG A 319 8.12 -15.81 26.13
CA ARG A 319 9.11 -15.75 25.06
C ARG A 319 9.14 -14.36 24.43
N ASN A 320 7.97 -13.78 24.18
CA ASN A 320 7.87 -12.47 23.54
C ASN A 320 8.40 -11.33 24.42
N LEU A 321 8.43 -11.48 25.76
CA LEU A 321 9.08 -10.55 26.68
C LEU A 321 10.61 -10.48 26.52
N LEU A 322 11.23 -11.45 25.82
CA LEU A 322 12.66 -11.48 25.54
C LEU A 322 13.05 -10.69 24.27
N TRP A 323 12.13 -9.87 23.73
CA TRP A 323 12.43 -9.02 22.58
C TRP A 323 13.60 -8.08 22.87
N THR A 324 14.37 -7.76 21.85
CA THR A 324 15.49 -6.82 21.94
C THR A 324 15.40 -5.81 20.80
N ALA A 325 15.87 -4.60 21.03
CA ALA A 325 16.03 -3.62 19.98
C ALA A 325 17.38 -3.85 19.28
N ILE A 326 17.37 -3.96 17.96
CA ILE A 326 18.60 -4.14 17.15
C ILE A 326 19.48 -2.89 17.27
N GLU A 327 18.87 -1.70 17.29
CA GLU A 327 19.55 -0.43 17.52
C GLU A 327 19.11 0.17 18.87
N PRO A 328 19.98 0.93 19.57
CA PRO A 328 19.62 1.59 20.82
C PRO A 328 18.47 2.58 20.63
N GLY A 329 17.25 2.16 20.98
CA GLY A 329 16.07 3.01 20.99
C GLY A 329 15.95 3.82 22.27
N ARG A 330 15.26 4.97 22.20
CA ARG A 330 14.93 5.78 23.38
C ARG A 330 13.47 5.60 23.73
N ARG A 331 13.21 5.16 24.95
CA ARG A 331 11.85 5.12 25.48
C ARG A 331 11.21 6.50 25.39
N ILE A 332 9.99 6.53 24.87
CA ILE A 332 9.23 7.78 24.73
C ILE A 332 8.79 8.25 26.12
N ALA A 333 9.09 9.51 26.46
CA ALA A 333 8.85 10.07 27.79
C ALA A 333 7.36 10.10 28.16
N LYS A 334 6.50 10.35 27.16
CA LYS A 334 5.05 10.27 27.32
C LYS A 334 4.61 8.80 27.25
N TRP A 335 3.75 8.38 28.18
CA TRP A 335 3.23 7.02 28.19
C TRP A 335 2.42 6.74 26.92
N ILE A 336 2.87 5.76 26.13
CA ILE A 336 2.20 5.26 24.93
C ILE A 336 1.90 3.75 24.99
N ALA A 337 2.69 3.01 25.76
CA ALA A 337 2.63 1.57 25.89
C ALA A 337 3.25 1.14 27.23
N PRO A 338 2.91 -0.05 27.75
CA PRO A 338 3.59 -0.65 28.90
C PRO A 338 5.11 -0.76 28.68
N SER A 339 5.91 -0.63 29.74
CA SER A 339 7.39 -0.63 29.66
C SER A 339 8.00 -1.90 29.09
N TRP A 340 7.28 -3.02 29.17
CA TRP A 340 7.70 -4.33 28.68
C TRP A 340 7.29 -4.59 27.23
N SER A 341 6.54 -3.68 26.61
CA SER A 341 6.14 -3.79 25.20
C SER A 341 7.21 -3.20 24.29
N TRP A 342 7.47 -3.84 23.15
CA TRP A 342 8.32 -3.31 22.08
C TRP A 342 7.83 -1.94 21.60
N ALA A 343 6.52 -1.69 21.67
CA ALA A 343 5.94 -0.43 21.24
C ALA A 343 6.29 0.74 22.17
N SER A 344 6.95 0.51 23.31
CA SER A 344 7.38 1.59 24.21
C SER A 344 8.69 2.27 23.81
N VAL A 345 9.43 1.70 22.84
CA VAL A 345 10.78 2.11 22.44
C VAL A 345 10.84 2.74 21.06
#